data_AF-A0A836GJN1-F1
#
_entry.id   AF-A0A836GJN1-F1
#
_cell.length_a   1.000
_cell.length_b   1.000
_cell.length_c   1.000
_cell.angle_alpha   90.00
_cell.angle_beta   90.00
_cell.angle_gamma   90.00
#
_symmetry.space_group_name_H-M   'P 1'
#
loop_
_entity.id
_entity.type
_entity.pdbx_description
1 polymer ?
#
loop_
_entity_poly.entity_id
_entity_poly.type
_entity_poly.pdbx_seq_one_letter_code
_entity_poly.pdbx_strand_id
1 'polypeptide(L)'
;MAQDRNGQLEELRRQFPSTSVVTESAQETVLKVDHVVRISPTAEYALSLFVTLPSAFPKAAPRAIMPYCCHNVPITPPCTNPSEASAYQWSSAASTLVEAVRNAFQNAADCWGPVEPPSLHGITLQLSGETDRLLQDLVTNPNCLDAYCYQLPIIKLMREASRQTISEIERVANENTKLRNEVETLEGQVKDLQQRLGEEVAHLQQLGQNRLLASVGTPEALIKTLEADVRKMSSDCMAVGKRALDAYKSDKDGFQDLLEQYKAQSKEMHMLDLKRISYRAQCAAN
;
A
#
# COMPACT_ATOMS: atom_id res chain seq x y z
N MET A 1 -31.57 -21.35 -10.04
CA MET A 1 -32.95 -21.71 -9.67
C MET A 1 -33.55 -20.49 -8.99
N ALA A 2 -34.65 -19.94 -9.50
CA ALA A 2 -35.33 -18.81 -8.85
C ALA A 2 -35.81 -19.29 -7.46
N GLN A 3 -35.34 -18.67 -6.38
CA GLN A 3 -35.74 -19.05 -5.04
C GLN A 3 -37.21 -18.69 -4.83
N ASP A 4 -38.00 -19.64 -4.34
CA ASP A 4 -39.40 -19.43 -3.99
C ASP A 4 -39.51 -18.47 -2.79
N ARG A 5 -40.59 -17.66 -2.74
CA ARG A 5 -40.85 -16.67 -1.68
C ARG A 5 -40.76 -17.32 -0.29
N ASN A 6 -41.37 -18.49 -0.15
CA ASN A 6 -41.38 -19.23 1.11
C ASN A 6 -39.98 -19.74 1.49
N GLY A 7 -39.17 -20.15 0.51
CA GLY A 7 -37.78 -20.54 0.74
C GLY A 7 -36.91 -19.41 1.28
N GLN A 8 -37.07 -18.18 0.74
CA GLN A 8 -36.32 -17.02 1.25
C GLN A 8 -36.78 -16.58 2.65
N LEU A 9 -38.07 -16.73 2.97
CA LEU A 9 -38.61 -16.45 4.30
C LEU A 9 -38.13 -17.45 5.36
N GLU A 10 -38.09 -18.74 5.03
CA GLU A 10 -37.57 -19.77 5.94
C GLU A 10 -36.09 -19.59 6.20
N GLU A 11 -35.29 -19.26 5.16
CA GLU A 11 -33.87 -18.97 5.36
C GLU A 11 -33.66 -17.68 6.17
N LEU A 12 -34.50 -16.65 5.99
CA LEU A 12 -34.46 -15.46 6.84
C LEU A 12 -34.73 -15.79 8.30
N ARG A 13 -35.76 -16.61 8.61
CA ARG A 13 -36.05 -17.04 9.98
C ARG A 13 -34.94 -17.88 10.58
N ARG A 14 -34.26 -18.71 9.77
CA ARG A 14 -33.10 -19.49 10.21
C ARG A 14 -31.93 -18.61 10.64
N GLN A 15 -31.62 -17.57 9.85
CA GLN A 15 -30.49 -16.67 10.08
C GLN A 15 -30.81 -15.57 11.10
N PHE A 16 -32.08 -15.17 11.19
CA PHE A 16 -32.60 -14.18 12.13
C PHE A 16 -33.78 -14.79 12.90
N PRO A 17 -33.52 -15.56 13.97
CA PRO A 17 -34.57 -16.28 14.72
C PRO A 17 -35.64 -15.38 15.33
N SER A 18 -35.31 -14.13 15.61
CA SER A 18 -36.23 -13.13 16.17
C SER A 18 -37.16 -12.49 15.13
N THR A 19 -37.23 -13.03 13.91
CA THR A 19 -38.11 -12.52 12.85
C THR A 19 -39.57 -12.85 13.16
N SER A 20 -40.42 -11.83 13.19
CA SER A 20 -41.87 -11.96 13.41
C SER A 20 -42.65 -11.27 12.29
N VAL A 21 -43.85 -11.77 11.97
CA VAL A 21 -44.74 -11.13 11.00
C VAL A 21 -45.58 -10.10 11.75
N VAL A 22 -45.49 -8.84 11.35
CA VAL A 22 -46.26 -7.74 11.94
C VAL A 22 -47.60 -7.59 11.24
N THR A 23 -47.59 -7.67 9.91
CA THR A 23 -48.80 -7.53 9.10
C THR A 23 -48.65 -8.36 7.83
N GLU A 24 -49.71 -9.07 7.47
CA GLU A 24 -49.79 -9.80 6.22
C GLU A 24 -51.07 -9.37 5.49
N SER A 25 -50.89 -8.83 4.29
CA SER A 25 -51.98 -8.37 3.44
C SER A 25 -51.81 -8.92 2.03
N ALA A 26 -52.85 -8.79 1.20
CA ALA A 26 -52.77 -9.18 -0.21
C ALA A 26 -51.75 -8.34 -1.01
N GLN A 27 -51.37 -7.16 -0.51
CA GLN A 27 -50.48 -6.22 -1.19
C GLN A 27 -49.04 -6.31 -0.69
N GLU A 28 -48.83 -6.55 0.61
CA GLU A 28 -47.52 -6.59 1.23
C GLU A 28 -47.50 -7.45 2.50
N THR A 29 -46.32 -8.01 2.79
CA THR A 29 -46.01 -8.64 4.08
C THR A 29 -44.94 -7.83 4.78
N VAL A 30 -45.21 -7.39 6.01
CA VAL A 30 -44.28 -6.63 6.84
C VAL A 30 -43.74 -7.54 7.93
N LEU A 31 -42.43 -7.70 7.94
CA LEU A 31 -41.69 -8.47 8.93
C LEU A 31 -40.97 -7.53 9.89
N LYS A 32 -41.00 -7.82 11.19
CA LYS A 32 -40.07 -7.23 12.15
C LYS A 32 -38.92 -8.19 12.33
N VAL A 33 -37.71 -7.70 12.08
CA VAL A 33 -36.47 -8.45 12.31
C VAL A 33 -35.70 -7.73 13.41
N ASP A 34 -35.36 -8.47 14.47
CA ASP A 34 -34.49 -7.99 15.54
C ASP A 34 -33.13 -8.67 15.41
N HIS A 35 -32.05 -7.90 15.49
CA HIS A 35 -30.68 -8.42 15.36
C HIS A 35 -29.68 -7.59 16.17
N VAL A 36 -28.73 -8.26 16.82
CA VAL A 36 -27.62 -7.59 17.52
C VAL A 36 -26.51 -7.34 16.51
N VAL A 37 -26.18 -6.07 16.29
CA VAL A 37 -25.12 -5.66 15.37
C VAL A 37 -23.90 -5.24 16.17
N ARG A 38 -22.74 -5.77 15.77
CA ARG A 38 -21.44 -5.35 16.29
C ARG A 38 -20.84 -4.29 15.39
N ILE A 39 -20.56 -3.13 15.95
CA ILE A 39 -20.14 -1.93 15.20
C ILE A 39 -18.65 -1.67 15.38
N SER A 40 -18.16 -1.93 16.59
CA SER A 40 -16.74 -1.90 16.91
C SER A 40 -16.39 -3.09 17.80
N PRO A 41 -15.10 -3.35 18.06
CA PRO A 41 -14.68 -4.37 19.02
C PRO A 41 -15.26 -4.16 20.43
N THR A 42 -15.72 -2.95 20.74
CA THR A 42 -16.19 -2.54 22.07
C THR A 42 -17.67 -2.16 22.11
N ALA A 43 -18.34 -2.08 20.97
CA ALA A 43 -19.74 -1.67 20.86
C ALA A 43 -20.57 -2.69 20.06
N GLU A 44 -21.56 -3.26 20.74
CA GLU A 44 -22.63 -4.06 20.14
C GLU A 44 -23.96 -3.60 20.72
N TYR A 45 -24.98 -3.45 19.87
CA TYR A 45 -26.32 -3.14 20.32
C TYR A 45 -27.39 -3.77 19.43
N ALA A 46 -28.61 -3.87 19.98
CA ALA A 46 -29.73 -4.47 19.29
C ALA A 46 -30.41 -3.47 18.36
N LEU A 47 -30.64 -3.86 17.12
CA LEU A 47 -31.41 -3.12 16.13
C LEU A 47 -32.66 -3.90 15.75
N SER A 48 -33.73 -3.13 15.52
CA SER A 48 -34.97 -3.63 14.93
C SER A 48 -35.16 -2.97 13.57
N LEU A 49 -35.49 -3.76 12.55
CA LEU A 49 -35.87 -3.26 11.22
C LEU A 49 -37.23 -3.85 10.81
N PHE A 50 -38.05 -3.03 10.16
CA PHE A 50 -39.23 -3.53 9.44
C PHE A 50 -38.86 -3.78 7.98
N VAL A 51 -39.05 -5.01 7.54
CA VAL A 51 -38.77 -5.46 6.17
C VAL A 51 -40.10 -5.70 5.49
N THR A 52 -40.40 -4.85 4.51
CA THR A 52 -41.62 -4.92 3.70
C THR A 52 -41.35 -5.69 2.43
N LEU A 53 -42.12 -6.76 2.21
CA LEU A 53 -42.08 -7.60 1.03
C LEU A 53 -43.29 -7.29 0.15
N PRO A 54 -43.11 -6.75 -1.06
CA PRO A 54 -44.23 -6.49 -1.97
C PRO A 54 -44.89 -7.80 -2.42
N SER A 55 -46.13 -7.74 -2.89
CA SER A 55 -46.84 -8.88 -3.49
C SER A 55 -46.09 -9.51 -4.68
N ALA A 56 -45.34 -8.69 -5.43
CA ALA A 56 -44.51 -9.13 -6.55
C ALA A 56 -43.13 -9.73 -6.15
N PHE A 57 -42.81 -9.80 -4.86
CA PHE A 57 -41.58 -10.44 -4.36
C PHE A 57 -41.56 -11.94 -4.70
N PRO A 58 -40.42 -12.53 -5.16
CA PRO A 58 -39.05 -11.98 -5.17
C PRO A 58 -38.65 -11.18 -6.43
N LYS A 59 -39.56 -10.95 -7.39
CA LYS A 59 -39.25 -10.18 -8.61
C LYS A 59 -39.08 -8.68 -8.33
N ALA A 60 -39.80 -8.16 -7.34
CA ALA A 60 -39.63 -6.80 -6.82
C ALA A 60 -38.77 -6.80 -5.55
N ALA A 61 -38.00 -5.72 -5.35
CA ALA A 61 -37.08 -5.58 -4.23
C ALA A 61 -37.81 -5.46 -2.88
N PRO A 62 -37.27 -6.04 -1.80
CA PRO A 62 -37.73 -5.75 -0.45
C PRO A 62 -37.35 -4.33 -0.03
N ARG A 63 -38.08 -3.76 0.93
CA ARG A 63 -37.77 -2.45 1.51
C ARG A 63 -37.54 -2.57 3.01
N ALA A 64 -36.44 -2.04 3.51
CA ALA A 64 -36.14 -1.99 4.95
C ALA A 64 -36.37 -0.58 5.48
N ILE A 65 -37.02 -0.47 6.64
CA ILE A 65 -37.23 0.80 7.34
C ILE A 65 -36.89 0.65 8.82
N MET A 66 -36.39 1.74 9.41
CA MET A 66 -36.21 1.83 10.85
C MET A 66 -37.56 2.09 11.54
N PRO A 67 -37.93 1.32 12.57
CA PRO A 67 -39.24 1.41 13.22
C PRO A 67 -39.45 2.72 13.99
N TYR A 68 -38.37 3.36 14.46
CA TYR A 68 -38.42 4.53 15.34
C TYR A 68 -38.46 5.88 14.60
N CYS A 69 -37.93 5.95 13.37
CA CYS A 69 -37.87 7.18 12.58
C CYS A 69 -38.47 7.04 11.17
N CYS A 70 -39.00 5.85 10.83
CA CYS A 70 -39.53 5.52 9.51
C CYS A 70 -38.55 5.80 8.36
N HIS A 71 -37.25 5.86 8.68
CA HIS A 71 -36.21 6.14 7.70
C HIS A 71 -36.00 4.91 6.82
N ASN A 72 -35.88 5.14 5.51
CA ASN A 72 -35.56 4.09 4.55
C ASN A 72 -34.10 3.70 4.67
N VAL A 73 -33.86 2.42 4.92
CA VAL A 73 -32.51 1.89 5.03
C VAL A 73 -32.14 1.21 3.71
N PRO A 74 -31.02 1.59 3.08
CA PRO A 74 -30.55 0.91 1.88
C PRO A 74 -30.28 -0.58 2.14
N ILE A 75 -30.68 -1.43 1.20
CA ILE A 75 -30.36 -2.88 1.20
C ILE A 75 -29.09 -3.21 0.39
N THR A 76 -28.46 -2.17 -0.18
CA THR A 76 -27.21 -2.24 -0.94
C THR A 76 -26.06 -2.67 -0.04
N PRO A 77 -25.00 -3.31 -0.57
CA PRO A 77 -23.81 -3.61 0.21
C PRO A 77 -23.27 -2.38 0.95
N PRO A 78 -22.79 -2.54 2.19
CA PRO A 78 -22.22 -1.43 2.96
C PRO A 78 -20.92 -0.91 2.30
N CYS A 79 -20.58 0.35 2.57
CA CYS A 79 -19.39 1.02 2.01
C CYS A 79 -19.32 1.09 0.47
N THR A 80 -20.44 0.96 -0.23
CA THR A 80 -20.50 1.13 -1.69
C THR A 80 -20.41 2.61 -2.04
N ASN A 81 -19.61 2.97 -3.05
CA ASN A 81 -19.53 4.35 -3.54
C ASN A 81 -20.94 4.87 -3.90
N PRO A 82 -21.28 6.15 -3.68
CA PRO A 82 -22.62 6.68 -3.98
C PRO A 82 -23.08 6.46 -5.43
N SER A 83 -22.12 6.49 -6.36
CA SER A 83 -22.32 6.19 -7.79
C SER A 83 -22.69 4.72 -8.04
N GLU A 84 -22.04 3.80 -7.34
CA GLU A 84 -22.28 2.35 -7.44
C GLU A 84 -23.53 1.92 -6.66
N ALA A 85 -23.82 2.56 -5.53
CA ALA A 85 -25.04 2.35 -4.75
C ALA A 85 -26.29 2.72 -5.56
N SER A 86 -26.21 3.77 -6.37
CA SER A 86 -27.28 4.19 -7.29
C SER A 86 -27.44 3.23 -8.47
N ALA A 87 -26.39 2.49 -8.83
CA ALA A 87 -26.39 1.49 -9.89
C ALA A 87 -26.78 0.09 -9.40
N TYR A 88 -26.88 -0.13 -8.09
CA TYR A 88 -27.30 -1.40 -7.53
C TYR A 88 -28.77 -1.66 -7.86
N GLN A 89 -29.00 -2.73 -8.63
CA GLN A 89 -30.34 -3.17 -9.00
C GLN A 89 -30.62 -4.53 -8.40
N TRP A 90 -31.72 -4.64 -7.66
CA TRP A 90 -32.20 -5.92 -7.13
C TRP A 90 -32.42 -6.92 -8.27
N SER A 91 -31.84 -8.11 -8.14
CA SER A 91 -32.00 -9.20 -9.10
C SER A 91 -32.50 -10.44 -8.38
N SER A 92 -33.69 -10.92 -8.75
CA SER A 92 -34.28 -12.13 -8.16
C SER A 92 -33.46 -13.41 -8.41
N ALA A 93 -32.47 -13.36 -9.31
CA ALA A 93 -31.60 -14.48 -9.65
C ALA A 93 -30.28 -14.49 -8.85
N ALA A 94 -29.82 -13.33 -8.39
CA ALA A 94 -28.51 -13.16 -7.76
C ALA A 94 -28.60 -12.65 -6.32
N SER A 95 -29.67 -11.94 -5.95
CA SER A 95 -29.85 -11.33 -4.63
C SER A 95 -30.68 -12.23 -3.72
N THR A 96 -30.27 -12.34 -2.45
CA THR A 96 -31.03 -13.04 -1.41
C THR A 96 -31.63 -12.07 -0.40
N LEU A 97 -32.79 -12.42 0.16
CA LEU A 97 -33.43 -11.62 1.21
C LEU A 97 -32.55 -11.51 2.46
N VAL A 98 -31.86 -12.58 2.84
CA VAL A 98 -30.96 -12.59 4.00
C VAL A 98 -29.83 -11.60 3.85
N GLU A 99 -29.17 -11.56 2.68
CA GLU A 99 -28.10 -10.59 2.41
C GLU A 99 -28.64 -9.16 2.38
N ALA A 100 -29.80 -8.92 1.76
CA ALA A 100 -30.43 -7.61 1.78
C ALA A 100 -30.75 -7.11 3.19
N VAL A 101 -31.25 -7.99 4.07
CA VAL A 101 -31.53 -7.66 5.47
C VAL A 101 -30.23 -7.45 6.25
N ARG A 102 -29.20 -8.28 6.04
CA ARG A 102 -27.89 -8.10 6.67
C ARG A 102 -27.23 -6.78 6.27
N ASN A 103 -27.27 -6.45 4.98
CA ASN A 103 -26.81 -5.18 4.45
C ASN A 103 -27.57 -4.01 5.06
N ALA A 104 -28.90 -4.12 5.16
CA ALA A 104 -29.72 -3.09 5.82
C ALA A 104 -29.34 -2.90 7.29
N PHE A 105 -29.09 -3.98 8.04
CA PHE A 105 -28.61 -3.86 9.42
C PHE A 105 -27.26 -3.15 9.52
N GLN A 106 -26.32 -3.45 8.61
CA GLN A 106 -25.02 -2.78 8.58
C GLN A 106 -25.17 -1.30 8.22
N ASN A 107 -25.91 -0.97 7.16
CA ASN A 107 -26.15 0.42 6.76
C ASN A 107 -26.88 1.21 7.86
N ALA A 108 -27.82 0.58 8.56
CA ALA A 108 -28.48 1.17 9.73
C ALA A 108 -27.49 1.44 10.86
N ALA A 109 -26.60 0.49 11.16
CA ALA A 109 -25.56 0.65 12.16
C ALA A 109 -24.58 1.76 11.79
N ASP A 110 -24.18 1.86 10.52
CA ASP A 110 -23.26 2.89 10.03
C ASP A 110 -23.87 4.31 10.19
N CYS A 111 -25.19 4.46 10.04
CA CYS A 111 -25.87 5.74 10.28
C CYS A 111 -25.85 6.18 11.75
N TRP A 112 -25.94 5.23 12.68
CA TRP A 112 -25.99 5.49 14.13
C TRP A 112 -24.59 5.52 14.77
N GLY A 113 -23.62 4.85 14.14
CA GLY A 113 -22.26 4.73 14.64
C GLY A 113 -22.22 4.05 16.01
N PRO A 114 -21.44 4.56 16.98
CA PRO A 114 -21.30 3.91 18.28
C PRO A 114 -22.48 4.14 19.23
N VAL A 115 -23.50 4.91 18.83
CA VAL A 115 -24.62 5.28 19.69
C VAL A 115 -25.83 4.43 19.38
N GLU A 116 -26.30 3.67 20.38
CA GLU A 116 -27.52 2.89 20.24
C GLU A 116 -28.75 3.80 20.01
N PRO A 117 -29.63 3.48 19.05
CA PRO A 117 -30.84 4.24 18.84
C PRO A 117 -31.76 4.17 20.07
N PRO A 118 -32.53 5.23 20.34
CA PRO A 118 -33.37 5.29 21.51
C PRO A 118 -34.59 4.37 21.33
N SER A 119 -34.92 3.58 22.34
CA SER A 119 -36.15 2.77 22.31
C SER A 119 -37.38 3.65 22.50
N LEU A 120 -38.51 3.31 21.84
CA LEU A 120 -39.78 4.02 22.02
C LEU A 120 -40.23 4.05 23.48
N HIS A 121 -39.97 2.97 24.23
CA HIS A 121 -40.24 2.92 25.66
C HIS A 121 -39.39 3.94 26.43
N GLY A 122 -38.08 4.01 26.14
CA GLY A 122 -37.17 4.98 26.74
C GLY A 122 -37.57 6.43 26.44
N ILE A 123 -37.93 6.72 25.18
CA ILE A 123 -38.43 8.05 24.78
C ILE A 123 -39.72 8.38 25.52
N THR A 124 -40.68 7.45 25.56
CA THR A 124 -41.98 7.66 26.23
C THR A 124 -41.79 7.92 27.72
N LEU A 125 -40.89 7.19 28.39
CA LEU A 125 -40.56 7.41 29.80
C LEU A 125 -39.89 8.78 30.05
N GLN A 126 -39.02 9.21 29.14
CA GLN A 126 -38.35 10.50 29.23
C GLN A 126 -39.32 11.67 28.98
N LEU A 127 -40.22 11.52 28.01
CA LEU A 127 -41.19 12.56 27.67
C LEU A 127 -42.33 12.63 28.70
N SER A 128 -42.77 11.51 29.27
CA SER A 128 -43.91 11.49 30.20
C SER A 128 -43.66 12.21 31.52
N GLY A 129 -42.39 12.32 31.95
CA GLY A 129 -42.01 13.08 33.14
C GLY A 129 -41.93 14.60 32.91
N GLU A 130 -41.71 15.02 31.66
CA GLU A 130 -41.44 16.41 31.29
C GLU A 130 -42.61 17.09 30.57
N THR A 131 -43.59 16.33 30.06
CA THR A 131 -44.64 16.82 29.15
C THR A 131 -45.42 18.02 29.67
N ASP A 132 -45.88 18.04 30.92
CA ASP A 132 -46.75 19.14 31.39
C ASP A 132 -45.96 20.44 31.66
N ARG A 133 -44.71 20.32 32.15
CA ARG A 133 -43.82 21.48 32.35
C ARG A 133 -43.28 22.00 31.03
N LEU A 134 -42.84 21.10 30.15
CA LEU A 134 -42.33 21.44 28.83
C LEU A 134 -43.40 22.11 27.98
N LEU A 135 -44.65 21.66 28.03
CA LEU A 135 -45.78 22.32 27.35
C LEU A 135 -46.03 23.73 27.91
N GLN A 136 -45.93 23.92 29.22
CA GLN A 136 -46.08 25.23 29.85
C GLN A 136 -44.92 26.18 29.51
N ASP A 137 -43.68 25.68 29.49
CA ASP A 137 -42.49 26.43 29.10
C ASP A 137 -42.48 26.75 27.60
N LEU A 138 -43.04 25.87 26.77
CA LEU A 138 -43.25 26.07 25.33
C LEU A 138 -44.21 27.20 25.00
N VAL A 139 -45.33 27.22 25.72
CA VAL A 139 -46.33 28.30 25.60
C VAL A 139 -45.73 29.63 26.04
N THR A 140 -44.81 29.61 27.01
CA THR A 140 -44.16 30.81 27.56
C THR A 140 -42.99 31.30 26.70
N ASN A 141 -42.21 30.39 26.10
CA ASN A 141 -41.09 30.74 25.23
C ASN A 141 -40.81 29.61 24.21
N PRO A 142 -41.05 29.82 22.91
CA PRO A 142 -40.88 28.77 21.90
C PRO A 142 -39.42 28.33 21.70
N ASN A 143 -38.43 29.12 22.12
CA ASN A 143 -37.00 28.75 22.02
C ASN A 143 -36.57 27.69 23.05
N CYS A 144 -37.42 27.36 24.02
CA CYS A 144 -37.11 26.34 25.02
C CYS A 144 -37.00 24.95 24.38
N LEU A 145 -37.72 24.67 23.28
CA LEU A 145 -37.65 23.39 22.56
C LEU A 145 -36.23 23.02 22.15
N ASP A 146 -35.48 23.99 21.61
CA ASP A 146 -34.13 23.75 21.14
C ASP A 146 -33.20 23.38 22.32
N ALA A 147 -33.32 24.15 23.41
CA ALA A 147 -32.61 23.85 24.66
C ALA A 147 -32.98 22.46 25.22
N TYR A 148 -34.26 22.06 25.16
CA TYR A 148 -34.71 20.74 25.57
C TYR A 148 -34.16 19.64 24.68
N CYS A 149 -34.14 19.81 23.36
CA CYS A 149 -33.52 18.89 22.42
C CYS A 149 -32.05 18.63 22.79
N TYR A 150 -31.29 19.67 23.16
CA TYR A 150 -29.92 19.51 23.67
C TYR A 150 -29.82 18.83 25.04
N GLN A 151 -30.88 18.80 25.84
CA GLN A 151 -30.87 18.13 27.14
C GLN A 151 -31.21 16.65 27.05
N LEU A 152 -31.81 16.20 25.94
CA LEU A 152 -32.15 14.81 25.70
C LEU A 152 -30.92 13.90 25.89
N PRO A 153 -31.03 12.80 26.66
CA PRO A 153 -29.92 11.90 26.94
C PRO A 153 -29.22 11.38 25.69
N ILE A 154 -29.96 11.10 24.61
CA ILE A 154 -29.36 10.65 23.35
C ILE A 154 -28.48 11.72 22.70
N ILE A 155 -28.88 12.98 22.72
CA ILE A 155 -28.08 14.08 22.16
C ILE A 155 -26.81 14.32 23.01
N LYS A 156 -26.85 14.02 24.32
CA LYS A 156 -25.64 14.00 25.16
C LYS A 156 -24.70 12.86 24.76
N LEU A 157 -25.21 11.65 24.58
CA LEU A 157 -24.43 10.49 24.13
C LEU A 157 -23.81 10.71 22.76
N MET A 158 -24.57 11.23 21.79
CA MET A 158 -24.06 11.57 20.46
C MET A 158 -22.93 12.60 20.52
N ARG A 159 -23.05 13.63 21.37
CA ARG A 159 -21.98 14.62 21.53
C ARG A 159 -20.74 14.03 22.17
N GLU A 160 -20.89 13.17 23.16
CA GLU A 160 -19.75 12.52 23.82
C GLU A 160 -19.02 11.59 22.86
N ALA A 161 -19.75 10.73 22.14
CA ALA A 161 -19.19 9.92 21.07
C ALA A 161 -18.47 10.78 20.01
N SER A 162 -19.09 11.87 19.57
CA SER A 162 -18.48 12.79 18.59
C SER A 162 -17.17 13.39 19.10
N ARG A 163 -17.10 13.78 20.39
CA ARG A 163 -15.86 14.30 21.00
C ARG A 163 -14.76 13.25 21.05
N GLN A 164 -15.11 12.01 21.39
CA GLN A 164 -14.16 10.90 21.40
C GLN A 164 -13.62 10.65 19.99
N THR A 165 -14.48 10.61 18.98
CA THR A 165 -14.07 10.46 17.57
C THR A 165 -13.17 11.61 17.11
N ILE A 166 -13.50 12.86 17.43
CA ILE A 166 -12.66 14.02 17.09
C ILE A 166 -11.28 13.89 17.75
N SER A 167 -11.22 13.52 19.03
CA SER A 167 -9.96 13.35 19.76
C SER A 167 -9.09 12.25 19.14
N GLU A 168 -9.70 11.16 18.67
CA GLU A 168 -9.00 10.09 17.98
C GLU A 168 -8.49 10.52 16.60
N ILE A 169 -9.29 11.27 15.84
CA ILE A 169 -8.87 11.86 14.56
C ILE A 169 -7.68 12.81 14.77
N GLU A 170 -7.72 13.67 15.78
CA GLU A 170 -6.61 14.57 16.12
C GLU A 170 -5.34 13.79 16.48
N ARG A 171 -5.46 12.70 17.27
CA ARG A 171 -4.34 11.82 17.59
C ARG A 171 -3.73 11.22 16.32
N VAL A 172 -4.54 10.63 15.46
CA VAL A 172 -4.10 10.01 14.20
C VAL A 172 -3.51 11.05 13.24
N ALA A 173 -4.08 12.25 13.17
CA ALA A 173 -3.54 13.34 12.37
C ALA A 173 -2.14 13.74 12.86
N ASN A 174 -1.95 13.92 14.17
CA ASN A 174 -0.66 14.24 14.77
C ASN A 174 0.39 13.15 14.52
N GLU A 175 0.00 11.87 14.63
CA GLU A 175 0.87 10.73 14.31
C GLU A 175 1.27 10.72 12.83
N ASN A 176 0.32 10.96 11.91
CA ASN A 176 0.62 11.09 10.49
C ASN A 176 1.57 12.25 10.18
N THR A 177 1.44 13.38 10.87
CA THR A 177 2.39 14.50 10.72
C THR A 177 3.80 14.11 11.16
N LYS A 178 3.93 13.36 12.28
CA LYS A 178 5.24 12.84 12.74
C LYS A 178 5.85 11.88 11.72
N LEU A 179 5.07 10.91 11.24
CA LEU A 179 5.52 9.93 10.25
C LEU A 179 5.95 10.60 8.93
N ARG A 180 5.23 11.64 8.49
CA ARG A 180 5.64 12.41 7.30
C ARG A 180 7.01 13.06 7.48
N ASN A 181 7.27 13.67 8.64
CA ASN A 181 8.58 14.27 8.93
C ASN A 181 9.70 13.22 8.97
N GLU A 182 9.44 12.03 9.51
CA GLU A 182 10.40 10.91 9.52
C GLU A 182 10.70 10.42 8.10
N VAL A 183 9.66 10.28 7.26
CA VAL A 183 9.80 9.90 5.85
C VAL A 183 10.64 10.94 5.10
N GLU A 184 10.35 12.24 5.26
CA GLU A 184 11.13 13.31 4.62
C GLU A 184 12.61 13.29 5.06
N THR A 185 12.86 13.02 6.35
CA THR A 185 14.22 12.90 6.88
C THR A 185 14.97 11.71 6.27
N LEU A 186 14.30 10.55 6.19
CA LEU A 186 14.88 9.34 5.60
C LEU A 186 15.10 9.50 4.09
N GLU A 187 14.19 10.16 3.38
CA GLU A 187 14.37 10.48 1.96
C GLU A 187 15.59 11.38 1.74
N GLY A 188 15.83 12.36 2.62
CA GLY A 188 17.05 13.17 2.63
C GLY A 188 18.31 12.32 2.79
N GLN A 189 18.33 11.43 3.80
CA GLN A 189 19.46 10.53 4.03
C GLN A 189 19.74 9.59 2.86
N VAL A 190 18.69 9.05 2.23
CA VAL A 190 18.82 8.20 1.04
C VAL A 190 19.43 8.97 -0.13
N LYS A 191 19.00 10.22 -0.36
CA LYS A 191 19.58 11.08 -1.41
C LYS A 191 21.06 11.36 -1.14
N ASP A 192 21.43 11.68 0.09
CA ASP A 192 22.82 11.92 0.47
C ASP A 192 23.68 10.67 0.26
N LEU A 193 23.18 9.50 0.64
CA LEU A 193 23.88 8.22 0.42
C LEU A 193 24.01 7.89 -1.07
N GLN A 194 22.96 8.13 -1.86
CA GLN A 194 23.02 7.96 -3.31
C GLN A 194 24.05 8.88 -3.95
N GLN A 195 24.13 10.14 -3.50
CA GLN A 195 25.14 11.08 -3.98
C GLN A 195 26.55 10.61 -3.64
N ARG A 196 26.81 10.22 -2.39
CA ARG A 196 28.12 9.69 -1.96
C ARG A 196 28.52 8.46 -2.76
N LEU A 197 27.57 7.54 -2.97
CA LEU A 197 27.82 6.36 -3.80
C LEU A 197 28.14 6.75 -5.25
N GLY A 198 27.44 7.73 -5.81
CA GLY A 198 27.74 8.26 -7.14
C GLY A 198 29.15 8.86 -7.25
N GLU A 199 29.57 9.61 -6.23
CA GLU A 199 30.91 10.18 -6.13
C GLU A 199 31.99 9.09 -6.01
N GLU A 200 31.78 8.07 -5.16
CA GLU A 200 32.69 6.94 -5.02
C GLU A 200 32.80 6.12 -6.32
N VAL A 201 31.68 5.86 -7.00
CA VAL A 201 31.68 5.18 -8.29
C VAL A 201 32.43 6.01 -9.34
N ALA A 202 32.24 7.32 -9.38
CA ALA A 202 32.98 8.19 -10.28
C ALA A 202 34.49 8.18 -9.98
N HIS A 203 34.86 8.18 -8.70
CA HIS A 203 36.25 8.07 -8.27
C HIS A 203 36.87 6.72 -8.67
N LEU A 204 36.15 5.60 -8.51
CA LEU A 204 36.58 4.29 -8.96
C LEU A 204 36.72 4.22 -10.49
N GLN A 205 35.81 4.85 -11.24
CA GLN A 205 35.93 4.94 -12.70
C GLN A 205 37.17 5.74 -13.12
N GLN A 206 37.47 6.86 -12.44
CA GLN A 206 38.70 7.62 -12.69
C GLN A 206 39.96 6.81 -12.36
N LEU A 207 39.96 6.05 -11.25
CA LEU A 207 41.05 5.13 -10.93
C LEU A 207 41.20 4.02 -11.98
N GLY A 208 40.09 3.47 -12.49
CA GLY A 208 40.09 2.50 -13.58
C GLY A 208 40.66 3.05 -14.90
N GLN A 209 40.57 4.37 -15.13
CA GLN A 209 41.18 5.03 -16.29
C GLN A 209 42.70 5.27 -16.13
N ASN A 210 43.27 5.01 -14.96
CA ASN A 210 44.71 5.14 -14.75
C ASN A 210 45.45 4.11 -15.61
N ARG A 211 46.32 4.59 -16.52
CA ARG A 211 47.08 3.74 -17.46
C ARG A 211 47.88 2.63 -16.78
N LEU A 212 48.41 2.87 -15.58
CA LEU A 212 49.18 1.86 -14.85
C LEU A 212 48.28 0.75 -14.29
N LEU A 213 47.11 1.10 -13.78
CA LEU A 213 46.11 0.12 -13.35
C LEU A 213 45.51 -0.63 -14.55
N ALA A 214 45.33 0.03 -15.69
CA ALA A 214 44.90 -0.64 -16.92
C ALA A 214 45.97 -1.59 -17.49
N SER A 215 47.26 -1.29 -17.29
CA SER A 215 48.36 -2.13 -17.79
C SER A 215 48.77 -3.26 -16.84
N VAL A 216 48.51 -3.14 -15.53
CA VAL A 216 48.97 -4.10 -14.51
C VAL A 216 47.81 -4.70 -13.69
N GLY A 217 46.61 -4.12 -13.77
CA GLY A 217 45.49 -4.43 -12.87
C GLY A 217 44.81 -5.78 -13.12
N THR A 218 45.08 -6.44 -14.25
CA THR A 218 44.75 -7.85 -14.44
C THR A 218 45.96 -8.62 -14.94
N PRO A 219 46.08 -9.92 -14.60
CA PRO A 219 47.14 -10.78 -15.12
C PRO A 219 47.24 -10.74 -16.64
N GLU A 220 46.11 -10.73 -17.34
CA GLU A 220 46.03 -10.68 -18.81
C GLU A 220 46.52 -9.34 -19.37
N ALA A 221 46.20 -8.23 -18.71
CA ALA A 221 46.66 -6.90 -19.13
C ALA A 221 48.17 -6.75 -18.95
N LEU A 222 48.73 -7.27 -17.85
CA LEU A 222 50.17 -7.27 -17.61
C LEU A 222 50.90 -8.14 -18.64
N ILE A 223 50.39 -9.35 -18.91
CA ILE A 223 50.96 -10.22 -19.94
C ILE A 223 50.95 -9.52 -21.30
N LYS A 224 49.82 -8.90 -21.69
CA LYS A 224 49.71 -8.18 -22.96
C LYS A 224 50.66 -6.98 -23.06
N THR A 225 50.88 -6.25 -21.96
CA THR A 225 51.83 -5.13 -21.89
C THR A 225 53.26 -5.64 -22.05
N LEU A 226 53.64 -6.69 -21.31
CA LEU A 226 54.94 -7.33 -21.45
C LEU A 226 55.15 -7.93 -22.86
N GLU A 227 54.12 -8.49 -23.50
CA GLU A 227 54.19 -8.93 -24.89
C GLU A 227 54.47 -7.78 -25.86
N ALA A 228 53.82 -6.62 -25.66
CA ALA A 228 54.05 -5.43 -26.48
C ALA A 228 55.48 -4.88 -26.28
N ASP A 229 55.96 -4.85 -25.05
CA ASP A 229 57.33 -4.40 -24.72
C ASP A 229 58.39 -5.32 -25.31
N VAL A 230 58.21 -6.65 -25.23
CA VAL A 230 59.11 -7.62 -25.90
C VAL A 230 59.12 -7.41 -27.41
N ARG A 231 57.95 -7.20 -28.04
CA ARG A 231 57.87 -6.94 -29.50
C ARG A 231 58.60 -5.65 -29.88
N LYS A 232 58.45 -4.60 -29.09
CA LYS A 232 59.16 -3.33 -29.31
C LYS A 232 60.67 -3.51 -29.15
N MET A 233 61.12 -4.14 -28.06
CA MET A 233 62.54 -4.44 -27.85
C MET A 233 63.11 -5.33 -28.95
N SER A 234 62.34 -6.28 -29.47
CA SER A 234 62.73 -7.11 -30.61
C SER A 234 62.92 -6.28 -31.89
N SER A 235 61.99 -5.38 -32.19
CA SER A 235 62.11 -4.46 -33.32
C SER A 235 63.32 -3.53 -33.17
N ASP A 236 63.54 -2.97 -31.98
CA ASP A 236 64.67 -2.08 -31.69
C ASP A 236 66.00 -2.84 -31.80
N CYS A 237 66.05 -4.06 -31.25
CA CYS A 237 67.20 -4.96 -31.35
C CYS A 237 67.52 -5.33 -32.80
N MET A 238 66.50 -5.62 -33.62
CA MET A 238 66.68 -5.86 -35.07
C MET A 238 67.18 -4.62 -35.82
N ALA A 239 66.73 -3.43 -35.44
CA ALA A 239 67.23 -2.17 -36.01
C ALA A 239 68.70 -1.93 -35.65
N VAL A 240 69.10 -2.19 -34.39
CA VAL A 240 70.50 -2.11 -33.95
C VAL A 240 71.36 -3.16 -34.65
N GLY A 241 70.87 -4.40 -34.76
CA GLY A 241 71.55 -5.48 -35.48
C GLY A 241 71.76 -5.17 -36.96
N LYS A 242 70.77 -4.55 -37.62
CA LYS A 242 70.91 -4.09 -39.00
C LYS A 242 71.97 -2.99 -39.13
N ARG A 243 71.96 -1.98 -38.25
CA ARG A 243 72.99 -0.93 -38.21
C ARG A 243 74.39 -1.50 -37.97
N ALA A 244 74.51 -2.50 -37.10
CA ALA A 244 75.78 -3.19 -36.89
C ALA A 244 76.25 -3.87 -38.19
N LEU A 245 75.39 -4.63 -38.86
CA LEU A 245 75.74 -5.29 -40.12
C LEU A 245 76.12 -4.31 -41.24
N ASP A 246 75.46 -3.16 -41.31
CA ASP A 246 75.80 -2.10 -42.26
C ASP A 246 77.17 -1.46 -41.96
N ALA A 247 77.53 -1.31 -40.68
CA ALA A 247 78.82 -0.78 -40.23
C ALA A 247 80.00 -1.77 -40.39
N TYR A 248 79.72 -3.08 -40.49
CA TYR A 248 80.75 -4.14 -40.54
C TYR A 248 81.79 -3.96 -41.66
N LYS A 249 81.40 -3.34 -42.78
CA LYS A 249 82.28 -3.12 -43.94
C LYS A 249 83.02 -1.77 -43.92
N SER A 250 82.59 -0.81 -43.11
CA SER A 250 83.01 0.59 -43.17
C SER A 250 83.65 1.11 -41.89
N ASP A 251 83.23 0.63 -40.72
CA ASP A 251 83.71 1.08 -39.41
C ASP A 251 83.78 -0.10 -38.42
N LYS A 252 85.01 -0.54 -38.12
CA LYS A 252 85.26 -1.73 -37.31
C LYS A 252 85.04 -1.47 -35.82
N ASP A 253 85.30 -0.26 -35.34
CA ASP A 253 85.12 0.11 -33.94
C ASP A 253 83.63 0.39 -33.67
N GLY A 254 82.96 1.11 -34.58
CA GLY A 254 81.50 1.29 -34.52
C GLY A 254 80.69 -0.01 -34.65
N PHE A 255 81.20 -0.99 -35.40
CA PHE A 255 80.61 -2.34 -35.44
C PHE A 255 80.66 -3.02 -34.07
N GLN A 256 81.79 -2.95 -33.38
CA GLN A 256 82.00 -3.63 -32.10
C GLN A 256 81.08 -3.04 -31.01
N ASP A 257 80.93 -1.72 -30.96
CA ASP A 257 80.04 -1.02 -30.02
C ASP A 257 78.56 -1.38 -30.27
N LEU A 258 78.12 -1.38 -31.53
CA LEU A 258 76.75 -1.75 -31.89
C LEU A 258 76.47 -3.24 -31.65
N LEU A 259 77.48 -4.11 -31.79
CA LEU A 259 77.37 -5.53 -31.49
C LEU A 259 77.25 -5.79 -29.97
N GLU A 260 77.98 -5.05 -29.15
CA GLU A 260 77.83 -5.11 -27.69
C GLU A 260 76.46 -4.58 -27.25
N GLN A 261 76.00 -3.48 -27.84
CA GLN A 261 74.67 -2.93 -27.60
C GLN A 261 73.57 -3.93 -28.00
N TYR A 262 73.71 -4.58 -29.16
CA TYR A 262 72.80 -5.64 -29.61
C TYR A 262 72.77 -6.83 -28.63
N LYS A 263 73.93 -7.30 -28.17
CA LYS A 263 74.02 -8.41 -27.20
C LYS A 263 73.38 -8.05 -25.86
N ALA A 264 73.60 -6.83 -25.37
CA ALA A 264 73.00 -6.35 -24.13
C ALA A 264 71.46 -6.26 -24.24
N GLN A 265 70.95 -5.63 -25.30
CA GLN A 265 69.50 -5.50 -25.53
C GLN A 265 68.82 -6.84 -25.79
N SER A 266 69.47 -7.75 -26.52
CA SER A 266 68.96 -9.10 -26.77
C SER A 266 68.87 -9.93 -25.48
N LYS A 267 69.87 -9.83 -24.59
CA LYS A 267 69.86 -10.48 -23.28
C LYS A 267 68.74 -9.95 -22.39
N GLU A 268 68.52 -8.64 -22.37
CA GLU A 268 67.47 -8.01 -21.57
C GLU A 268 66.07 -8.38 -22.08
N MET A 269 65.86 -8.35 -23.40
CA MET A 269 64.63 -8.82 -24.04
C MET A 269 64.35 -10.29 -23.70
N HIS A 270 65.34 -11.17 -23.81
CA HIS A 270 65.17 -12.59 -23.52
C HIS A 270 64.81 -12.84 -22.04
N MET A 271 65.42 -12.09 -21.12
CA MET A 271 65.10 -12.17 -19.69
C MET A 271 63.65 -11.74 -19.42
N LEU A 272 63.19 -10.66 -20.05
CA LEU A 272 61.82 -10.17 -19.90
C LEU A 272 60.80 -11.14 -20.51
N ASP A 273 61.14 -11.78 -21.63
CA ASP A 273 60.32 -12.81 -22.28
C ASP A 273 60.17 -14.07 -21.42
N LEU A 274 61.27 -14.53 -20.79
CA LEU A 274 61.23 -15.66 -19.85
C LEU A 274 60.36 -15.35 -18.63
N LYS A 275 60.49 -14.14 -18.06
CA LYS A 275 59.66 -13.68 -16.93
C LYS A 275 58.18 -13.63 -17.31
N ARG A 276 57.86 -13.18 -18.53
CA ARG A 276 56.49 -13.17 -19.06
C ARG A 276 55.91 -14.57 -19.17
N ILE A 277 56.68 -15.52 -19.72
CA ILE A 277 56.26 -16.92 -19.90
C ILE A 277 56.05 -17.59 -18.53
N SER A 278 56.97 -17.39 -17.58
CA SER A 278 56.83 -17.94 -16.23
C SER A 278 55.60 -17.37 -15.51
N TYR A 279 55.36 -16.06 -15.64
CA TYR A 279 54.21 -15.40 -15.04
C TYR A 279 52.89 -15.91 -15.64
N ARG A 280 52.81 -16.06 -16.97
CA ARG A 280 51.64 -16.65 -17.66
C ARG A 280 51.37 -18.08 -17.21
N ALA A 281 52.41 -18.89 -17.02
CA ALA A 281 52.27 -20.26 -16.53
C ALA A 281 51.76 -20.30 -15.07
N GLN A 282 52.23 -19.38 -14.22
CA GLN A 282 51.74 -19.25 -12.84
C GLN A 282 50.28 -18.81 -12.78
N CYS A 283 49.85 -17.87 -13.63
CA CYS A 283 48.47 -17.42 -13.69
C CYS A 283 47.49 -18.48 -14.22
N ALA A 284 47.96 -19.43 -15.04
CA ALA A 284 47.11 -20.52 -15.56
C ALA A 284 46.94 -21.70 -14.58
N ALA A 285 47.72 -21.73 -13.50
CA ALA A 285 47.71 -22.80 -12.49
C ALA A 285 46.84 -22.48 -11.26
N ASN A 286 46.39 -21.24 -11.11
CA ASN A 286 45.49 -20.74 -10.06
C ASN A 286 44.12 -20.39 -10.66
#